data_AF-A8V534-F1
#
_entry.id   AF-A8V534-F1
#
_cell.length_a   1.000
_cell.length_b   1.000
_cell.length_c   1.000
_cell.angle_alpha   90.00
_cell.angle_beta   90.00
_cell.angle_gamma   90.00
#
_symmetry.space_group_name_H-M   'P 1'
#
loop_
_entity.id
_entity.type
_entity.pdbx_description
1 polymer ?
#
loop_
_entity_poly.entity_id
_entity_poly.type
_entity_poly.pdbx_seq_one_letter_code
_entity_poly.pdbx_strand_id
1 'polypeptide(L)'
;MDKILVHICCGVDAVWALRKLKEEYLDAYLEGYFYDPNIHPEEEYELRWIETKRVCNDLNIPCEKGEYDIENWFNAVKGYENEPERGYRCTICHDIRLEKSAKYAKEKGFNKFTTVLMMSPKKNFDVLKNV
;
A
#
# COMPACT_ATOMS: atom_id res chain seq x y z
N MET A 1 -6.57 -2.64 22.74
CA MET A 1 -6.46 -3.60 21.63
C MET A 1 -5.97 -2.81 20.43
N ASP A 2 -4.86 -3.22 19.83
CA ASP A 2 -4.31 -2.50 18.69
C ASP A 2 -5.17 -2.69 17.44
N LYS A 3 -5.36 -1.62 16.68
CA LYS A 3 -5.98 -1.60 15.36
C LYS A 3 -4.92 -1.14 14.37
N ILE A 4 -4.41 -2.09 13.60
CA ILE A 4 -3.31 -1.89 12.67
C ILE A 4 -3.87 -1.89 11.25
N LEU A 5 -3.67 -0.78 10.53
CA LEU A 5 -3.90 -0.72 9.09
C LEU A 5 -2.61 -1.13 8.35
N VAL A 6 -2.75 -2.01 7.36
CA VAL A 6 -1.65 -2.45 6.50
C VAL A 6 -1.90 -1.96 5.08
N HIS A 7 -1.12 -0.98 4.62
CA HIS A 7 -1.14 -0.55 3.22
C HIS A 7 -0.55 -1.63 2.31
N ILE A 8 -1.26 -1.93 1.22
CA ILE A 8 -0.92 -2.95 0.23
C ILE A 8 -0.87 -2.31 -1.17
N CYS A 9 0.27 -2.38 -1.84
CA CYS A 9 0.43 -1.90 -3.22
C CYS A 9 0.31 -3.00 -4.29
N CYS A 10 0.52 -4.27 -3.92
CA CYS A 10 0.38 -5.41 -4.82
C CYS A 10 0.13 -6.70 -4.03
N GLY A 11 -0.59 -7.65 -4.64
CA GLY A 11 -1.02 -8.88 -3.95
C GLY A 11 0.13 -9.80 -3.51
N VAL A 12 1.24 -9.85 -4.26
CA VAL A 12 2.36 -10.77 -3.96
C VAL A 12 3.08 -10.39 -2.67
N ASP A 13 3.37 -9.10 -2.47
CA ASP A 13 4.04 -8.61 -1.26
C ASP A 13 3.13 -8.72 -0.03
N ALA A 14 1.80 -8.65 -0.23
CA ALA A 14 0.81 -8.74 0.84
C ALA A 14 0.81 -10.09 1.55
N VAL A 15 1.01 -11.21 0.83
CA VAL A 15 0.86 -12.57 1.38
C VAL A 15 1.79 -12.80 2.57
N TRP A 16 3.09 -12.54 2.40
CA TRP A 16 4.07 -12.81 3.46
C TRP A 16 3.95 -11.79 4.59
N ALA A 17 3.72 -10.50 4.26
CA ALA A 17 3.58 -9.44 5.27
C ALA A 17 2.41 -9.71 6.22
N LEU A 18 1.24 -9.98 5.65
CA LEU A 18 0.01 -10.18 6.42
C LEU A 18 0.09 -11.44 7.28
N ARG A 19 0.72 -12.51 6.77
CA ARG A 19 0.97 -13.72 7.57
C ARG A 19 1.85 -13.43 8.77
N LYS A 20 2.97 -12.72 8.56
CA LYS A 20 3.90 -12.38 9.64
C LYS A 20 3.27 -11.46 10.67
N LEU A 21 2.55 -10.43 10.23
CA LEU A 21 1.82 -9.53 11.13
C LEU A 21 0.76 -10.28 11.94
N LYS A 22 0.04 -11.22 11.33
CA LYS A 22 -0.94 -12.04 12.05
C LYS A 22 -0.29 -12.96 13.09
N GLU A 23 0.89 -13.51 12.81
CA GLU A 23 1.66 -14.33 13.75
C GLU A 23 2.23 -13.51 14.93
N GLU A 24 2.72 -12.30 14.66
CA GLU A 24 3.34 -11.44 15.68
C GLU A 24 2.32 -10.67 16.53
N TYR A 25 1.17 -10.30 15.95
CA TYR A 25 0.14 -9.48 16.59
C TYR A 25 -1.17 -10.25 16.77
N LEU A 26 -1.13 -11.37 17.49
CA LEU A 26 -2.27 -12.28 17.70
C LEU A 26 -3.52 -11.59 18.28
N ASP A 27 -3.34 -10.60 19.14
CA ASP A 27 -4.42 -9.86 19.80
C ASP A 27 -4.80 -8.55 19.09
N ALA A 28 -4.16 -8.23 17.96
CA ALA A 28 -4.47 -7.02 17.22
C ALA A 28 -5.56 -7.25 16.16
N TYR A 29 -6.36 -6.22 15.93
CA TYR A 29 -7.19 -6.14 14.74
C TYR A 29 -6.34 -5.67 13.56
N LEU A 30 -6.32 -6.46 12.49
CA LEU A 30 -5.61 -6.16 11.25
C LEU A 30 -6.63 -5.87 10.14
N GLU A 31 -6.39 -4.82 9.36
CA GLU A 31 -7.13 -4.55 8.12
C GLU A 31 -6.15 -4.17 7.00
N GLY A 32 -6.33 -4.76 5.83
CA GLY A 32 -5.60 -4.40 4.62
C GLY A 32 -6.23 -3.20 3.91
N TYR A 33 -5.41 -2.37 3.30
CA TYR A 33 -5.86 -1.28 2.44
C TYR A 33 -5.09 -1.30 1.12
N PHE A 34 -5.76 -1.67 0.04
CA PHE A 34 -5.17 -1.73 -1.28
C PHE A 34 -5.22 -0.36 -1.96
N TYR A 35 -4.07 0.27 -2.18
CA TYR A 35 -4.01 1.56 -2.85
C TYR A 35 -2.69 1.76 -3.59
N ASP A 36 -2.77 1.80 -4.93
CA ASP A 36 -1.64 2.09 -5.79
C ASP A 36 -2.17 2.68 -7.12
N PRO A 37 -2.33 4.03 -7.18
CA PRO A 37 -2.88 4.70 -8.36
C PRO A 37 -1.93 4.74 -9.55
N ASN A 38 -0.69 4.25 -9.42
CA ASN A 38 0.30 4.17 -10.52
C ASN A 38 0.14 2.88 -11.35
N ILE A 39 -0.71 1.94 -10.92
CA ILE A 39 -0.97 0.74 -11.71
C ILE A 39 -1.82 1.12 -12.91
N HIS A 40 -1.28 0.88 -14.10
CA HIS A 40 -1.96 1.16 -15.36
C HIS A 40 -1.80 -0.01 -16.33
N PRO A 41 -2.82 -0.29 -17.16
CA PRO A 41 -4.13 0.39 -17.21
C PRO A 41 -5.07 -0.02 -16.06
N GLU A 42 -6.28 0.55 -15.98
CA GLU A 42 -7.23 0.32 -14.86
C GLU A 42 -7.57 -1.17 -14.68
N GLU A 43 -7.62 -1.93 -15.75
CA GLU A 43 -7.88 -3.37 -15.71
C GLU A 43 -6.82 -4.12 -14.90
N GLU A 44 -5.55 -3.70 -14.96
CA GLU A 44 -4.48 -4.27 -14.13
C GLU A 44 -4.67 -3.90 -12.65
N TYR A 45 -5.18 -2.70 -12.35
CA TYR A 45 -5.51 -2.29 -10.97
C TYR A 45 -6.61 -3.18 -10.39
N GLU A 46 -7.65 -3.47 -11.16
CA GLU A 46 -8.73 -4.39 -10.77
C GLU A 46 -8.22 -5.82 -10.55
N LEU A 47 -7.40 -6.34 -11.46
CA LEU A 47 -6.84 -7.69 -11.34
C LEU A 47 -5.99 -7.82 -10.06
N ARG A 48 -5.15 -6.82 -9.77
CA ARG A 48 -4.35 -6.80 -8.55
C ARG A 48 -5.19 -6.66 -7.29
N TRP A 49 -6.28 -5.90 -7.35
CA TRP A 49 -7.24 -5.81 -6.26
C TRP A 49 -7.90 -7.18 -5.99
N ILE A 50 -8.40 -7.86 -7.04
CA ILE A 50 -9.05 -9.17 -6.91
C ILE A 50 -8.13 -10.17 -6.22
N GLU A 51 -6.86 -10.23 -6.65
CA GLU A 51 -5.88 -11.13 -6.05
C GLU A 51 -5.53 -10.74 -4.61
N THR A 52 -5.38 -9.44 -4.33
CA THR A 52 -5.14 -8.93 -2.97
C THR A 52 -6.29 -9.29 -2.03
N LYS A 53 -7.54 -9.09 -2.49
CA LYS A 53 -8.75 -9.44 -1.73
C LYS A 53 -8.81 -10.94 -1.46
N ARG A 54 -8.46 -11.77 -2.43
CA ARG A 54 -8.38 -13.23 -2.27
C ARG A 54 -7.39 -13.62 -1.18
N VAL A 55 -6.18 -13.07 -1.21
CA VAL A 55 -5.15 -13.30 -0.18
C VAL A 55 -5.63 -12.88 1.22
N CYS A 56 -6.27 -11.72 1.32
CA CYS A 56 -6.79 -11.23 2.60
C CYS A 56 -7.90 -12.13 3.15
N ASN A 57 -8.80 -12.61 2.28
CA ASN A 57 -9.85 -13.57 2.64
C ASN A 57 -9.25 -14.91 3.13
N ASP A 58 -8.27 -15.46 2.43
CA ASP A 58 -7.58 -16.70 2.82
C ASP A 58 -6.94 -16.57 4.22
N LEU A 59 -6.46 -15.37 4.56
CA LEU A 59 -5.88 -15.05 5.85
C LEU A 59 -6.91 -14.60 6.90
N ASN A 60 -8.20 -14.53 6.57
CA ASN A 60 -9.25 -13.97 7.43
C ASN A 60 -8.90 -12.55 7.94
N ILE A 61 -8.41 -11.70 7.04
CA ILE A 61 -8.10 -10.30 7.31
C ILE A 61 -9.04 -9.46 6.43
N PRO A 62 -9.84 -8.54 6.98
CA PRO A 62 -10.64 -7.61 6.18
C PRO A 62 -9.71 -6.76 5.31
N CYS A 63 -10.16 -6.41 4.11
CA CYS A 63 -9.38 -5.60 3.19
C CYS A 63 -10.28 -4.67 2.39
N GLU A 64 -9.87 -3.42 2.30
CA GLU A 64 -10.61 -2.36 1.63
C GLU A 64 -9.84 -1.83 0.42
N LYS A 65 -10.60 -1.46 -0.62
CA LYS A 65 -10.05 -0.96 -1.87
C LYS A 65 -10.02 0.56 -1.84
N GLY A 66 -8.85 1.14 -2.08
CA GLY A 66 -8.70 2.56 -2.34
C GLY A 66 -9.25 2.95 -3.71
N GLU A 67 -9.71 4.19 -3.80
CA GLU A 67 -10.13 4.83 -5.04
C GLU A 67 -9.00 4.83 -6.07
N TYR A 68 -9.32 4.55 -7.34
CA TYR A 68 -8.35 4.59 -8.42
C TYR A 68 -8.12 6.04 -8.88
N ASP A 69 -7.34 6.77 -8.08
CA ASP A 69 -7.11 8.21 -8.24
C ASP A 69 -5.95 8.52 -9.20
N ILE A 70 -6.14 8.11 -10.45
CA ILE A 70 -5.15 8.24 -11.53
C ILE A 70 -4.85 9.69 -11.89
N GLU A 71 -5.86 10.57 -11.88
CA GLU A 71 -5.70 11.97 -12.26
C GLU A 71 -4.80 12.72 -11.27
N ASN A 72 -5.01 12.55 -9.97
CA ASN A 72 -4.15 13.16 -8.97
C ASN A 72 -2.73 12.59 -9.04
N TRP A 73 -2.59 11.29 -9.32
CA TRP A 73 -1.27 10.69 -9.50
C TRP A 73 -0.53 11.29 -10.70
N PHE A 74 -1.16 11.40 -11.88
CA PHE A 74 -0.55 12.02 -13.06
C PHE A 74 -0.18 13.48 -12.82
N ASN A 75 -1.05 14.23 -12.16
CA ASN A 75 -0.77 15.63 -11.83
C ASN A 75 0.44 15.76 -10.89
N ALA A 76 0.58 14.86 -9.92
CA ALA A 76 1.68 14.90 -8.96
C ALA A 76 3.03 14.52 -9.57
N VAL A 77 3.06 13.60 -10.55
CA VAL A 77 4.32 13.17 -11.20
C VAL A 77 4.67 13.98 -12.45
N LYS A 78 3.83 14.96 -12.83
CA LYS A 78 4.05 15.81 -14.00
C LYS A 78 5.39 16.55 -13.91
N GLY A 79 6.21 16.45 -14.95
CA GLY A 79 7.57 16.99 -14.99
C GLY A 79 8.65 16.03 -14.46
N TYR A 80 8.27 14.86 -13.93
CA TYR A 80 9.18 13.82 -13.44
C TYR A 80 9.05 12.51 -14.26
N GLU A 81 8.51 12.59 -15.47
CA GLU A 81 8.21 11.42 -16.31
C GLU A 81 9.49 10.64 -16.69
N ASN A 82 10.59 11.38 -16.89
CA ASN A 82 11.89 10.84 -17.31
C ASN A 82 12.83 10.53 -16.13
N GLU A 83 12.38 10.72 -14.88
CA GLU A 83 13.19 10.37 -13.72
C GLU A 83 13.51 8.87 -13.72
N PRO A 84 14.77 8.48 -13.40
CA PRO A 84 15.13 7.09 -13.31
C PRO A 84 14.34 6.39 -12.19
N GLU A 85 14.27 5.06 -12.25
CA GLU A 85 13.79 4.28 -11.13
C GLU A 85 14.61 4.62 -9.87
N ARG A 86 13.94 4.80 -8.73
CA ARG A 86 14.51 5.33 -7.46
C ARG A 86 14.86 6.82 -7.48
N GLY A 87 14.49 7.54 -8.54
CA GLY A 87 14.53 9.00 -8.60
C GLY A 87 13.35 9.65 -7.87
N TYR A 88 13.18 10.96 -8.05
CA TYR A 88 12.22 11.75 -7.27
C TYR A 88 10.76 11.32 -7.51
N ARG A 89 10.44 10.81 -8.71
CA ARG A 89 9.14 10.22 -9.04
C ARG A 89 8.74 9.09 -8.09
N CYS A 90 9.70 8.26 -7.65
CA CYS A 90 9.42 7.19 -6.71
C CYS A 90 9.02 7.72 -5.33
N THR A 91 9.66 8.81 -4.88
CA THR A 91 9.30 9.48 -3.61
C THR A 91 7.88 10.00 -3.66
N ILE A 92 7.53 10.79 -4.70
CA ILE A 92 6.15 11.29 -4.91
C ILE A 92 5.15 10.14 -4.89
N CYS A 93 5.48 9.05 -5.57
CA CYS A 93 4.58 7.89 -5.66
C CYS A 93 4.38 7.20 -4.32
N HIS A 94 5.42 7.09 -3.48
CA HIS A 94 5.29 6.56 -2.13
C HIS A 94 4.50 7.50 -1.22
N ASP A 95 4.76 8.81 -1.30
CA ASP A 95 4.09 9.82 -0.48
C ASP A 95 2.57 9.80 -0.71
N ILE A 96 2.12 9.82 -1.96
CA ILE A 96 0.69 9.74 -2.30
C ILE A 96 0.03 8.50 -1.69
N ARG A 97 0.69 7.35 -1.83
CA ARG A 97 0.17 6.07 -1.33
C ARG A 97 0.07 6.05 0.19
N LEU A 98 1.14 6.45 0.86
CA LEU A 98 1.23 6.44 2.32
C LEU A 98 0.33 7.51 2.94
N GLU A 99 0.24 8.70 2.34
CA GLU A 99 -0.61 9.79 2.82
C GLU A 99 -2.10 9.43 2.73
N LYS A 100 -2.57 8.90 1.59
CA LYS A 100 -3.96 8.44 1.45
C LYS A 100 -4.27 7.33 2.46
N SER A 101 -3.35 6.39 2.63
CA SER A 101 -3.50 5.28 3.57
C SER A 101 -3.51 5.74 5.04
N ALA A 102 -2.66 6.70 5.40
CA ALA A 102 -2.62 7.28 6.73
C ALA A 102 -3.89 8.10 7.05
N LYS A 103 -4.43 8.82 6.05
CA LYS A 103 -5.74 9.49 6.16
C LYS A 103 -6.86 8.48 6.41
N TYR A 104 -6.92 7.41 5.61
CA TYR A 104 -7.87 6.31 5.81
C TYR A 104 -7.74 5.69 7.21
N ALA A 105 -6.50 5.43 7.66
CA ALA A 105 -6.22 4.89 8.99
C ALA A 105 -6.83 5.79 10.09
N LYS A 106 -6.59 7.10 10.01
CA LYS A 106 -7.08 8.08 10.98
C LYS A 106 -8.60 8.17 10.98
N GLU A 107 -9.23 8.24 9.80
CA GLU A 107 -10.69 8.34 9.65
C GLU A 107 -11.43 7.12 10.21
N LYS A 108 -10.84 5.92 10.07
CA LYS A 108 -11.41 4.66 10.57
C LYS A 108 -10.99 4.30 12.00
N GLY A 109 -10.17 5.13 12.64
CA GLY A 109 -9.75 4.95 14.04
C GLY A 109 -8.71 3.85 14.25
N PHE A 110 -7.85 3.58 13.27
CA PHE A 110 -6.65 2.77 13.46
C PHE A 110 -5.62 3.53 14.29
N ASN A 111 -5.03 2.86 15.28
CA ASN A 111 -4.02 3.46 16.15
C ASN A 111 -2.58 3.15 15.70
N LYS A 112 -2.42 2.27 14.71
CA LYS A 112 -1.15 1.88 14.11
C LYS A 112 -1.30 1.77 12.59
N PHE A 113 -0.23 2.09 11.88
CA PHE A 113 -0.17 2.06 10.42
C PHE A 113 1.15 1.44 9.98
N THR A 114 1.11 0.58 8.96
CA THR A 114 2.29 -0.02 8.35
C THR A 114 2.06 -0.25 6.86
N THR A 115 3.10 -0.65 6.14
CA THR A 115 3.10 -0.80 4.68
C THR A 115 3.92 -2.00 4.23
N VAL A 116 3.46 -2.68 3.17
CA VAL A 116 4.21 -3.77 2.52
C VAL A 116 5.27 -3.26 1.52
N LEU A 117 5.35 -1.94 1.31
CA LEU A 117 6.26 -1.34 0.32
C LEU A 117 7.74 -1.73 0.53
N MET A 118 8.13 -2.09 1.75
CA MET A 118 9.51 -2.41 2.18
C MET A 118 9.97 -3.83 1.79
N MET A 119 9.12 -4.67 1.18
CA MET A 119 9.45 -6.09 0.96
C MET A 119 10.20 -6.41 -0.33
N SER A 120 10.33 -5.47 -1.26
CA SER A 120 11.02 -5.72 -2.53
C SER A 120 12.55 -5.61 -2.39
N PRO A 121 13.33 -6.65 -2.74
CA PRO A 121 14.80 -6.59 -2.73
C PRO A 121 15.39 -5.61 -3.77
N LYS A 122 14.56 -5.05 -4.65
CA LYS A 122 14.95 -4.04 -5.64
C LYS A 122 14.71 -2.60 -5.16
N LYS A 123 14.18 -2.36 -3.95
CA LYS A 123 13.93 -1.00 -3.44
C LYS A 123 15.06 -0.51 -2.55
N ASN A 124 15.38 0.78 -2.66
CA ASN A 124 16.41 1.43 -1.87
C ASN A 124 15.83 1.85 -0.51
N PHE A 125 16.31 1.24 0.57
CA PHE A 125 15.82 1.45 1.94
C PHE A 125 16.05 2.88 2.46
N ASP A 126 16.98 3.63 1.88
CA ASP A 126 17.31 4.98 2.35
C ASP A 126 16.29 6.04 1.94
N VAL A 127 15.54 5.82 0.85
CA VAL A 127 14.53 6.78 0.37
C VAL A 127 13.27 6.75 1.24
N LEU A 128 12.96 5.61 1.87
CA LEU A 128 11.73 5.41 2.65
C LEU A 128 11.86 5.81 4.13
N LYS A 129 13.06 6.12 4.64
CA LYS A 129 13.27 6.57 6.03
C LYS A 129 12.93 8.05 6.25
N ASN A 130 12.84 8.83 5.18
CA ASN A 130 12.60 10.27 5.22
C ASN A 130 11.14 10.65 4.89
N VAL A 131 10.25 9.65 4.80
CA VAL A 131 8.81 9.83 4.60
C VAL A 131 8.09 9.81 5.94
#